data_AF-A0A3N1HK81-F1
#
_entry.id   AF-A0A3N1HK81-F1
#
_cell.length_a   1.000
_cell.length_b   1.000
_cell.length_c   1.000
_cell.angle_alpha   90.00
_cell.angle_beta   90.00
_cell.angle_gamma   90.00
#
_symmetry.space_group_name_H-M   'P 1'
#
loop_
_entity.id
_entity.type
_entity.pdbx_description
1 polymer ?
#
loop_
_entity_poly.entity_id
_entity_poly.type
_entity_poly.pdbx_seq_one_letter_code
_entity_poly.pdbx_strand_id
1 'polypeptide(L)' 'MADADIWDRIRKARDFALEAEKTERQRIADASTNEEQQAASVRLATRQSVREALDVVLDEDTSPPGA' A
#
# COMPACT_ATOMS: atom_id res chain seq x y z
N MET A 1 -22.98 -6.18 -16.00
CA MET A 1 -21.74 -6.97 -16.21
C MET A 1 -20.47 -6.12 -16.16
N ALA A 2 -20.50 -4.81 -16.46
CA ALA A 2 -19.34 -3.92 -16.34
C ALA A 2 -18.95 -3.57 -14.89
N ASP A 3 -19.92 -3.53 -13.97
CA ASP A 3 -19.67 -3.11 -12.58
C ASP A 3 -18.78 -4.10 -11.80
N ALA A 4 -18.88 -5.40 -12.09
CA ALA A 4 -17.99 -6.40 -11.48
C ALA A 4 -16.52 -6.18 -11.88
N ASP A 5 -16.26 -5.72 -13.11
CA ASP A 5 -14.90 -5.49 -13.61
C ASP A 5 -14.23 -4.26 -12.96
N ILE A 6 -14.98 -3.18 -12.72
CA ILE A 6 -14.38 -1.99 -12.07
C ILE A 6 -14.01 -2.27 -10.61
N TRP A 7 -14.86 -2.96 -9.85
CA TRP A 7 -14.57 -3.32 -8.45
C TRP A 7 -13.38 -4.29 -8.37
N ASP A 8 -13.29 -5.26 -9.27
CA ASP A 8 -12.15 -6.19 -9.32
C ASP A 8 -10.84 -5.48 -9.69
N ARG A 9 -10.89 -4.45 -10.54
CA ARG A 9 -9.72 -3.62 -10.86
C ARG A 9 -9.29 -2.76 -9.68
N ILE A 10 -10.24 -2.23 -8.91
CA ILE A 10 -9.94 -1.46 -7.69
C ILE A 10 -9.29 -2.38 -6.64
N ARG A 11 -9.80 -3.60 -6.44
CA ARG A 11 -9.17 -4.61 -5.57
C ARG A 11 -7.75 -4.94 -6.01
N LYS A 12 -7.52 -5.19 -7.30
CA LYS A 12 -6.17 -5.42 -7.84
C LYS A 12 -5.22 -4.24 -7.59
N ALA A 13 -5.71 -3.01 -7.71
CA ALA A 13 -4.91 -1.82 -7.42
C ALA A 13 -4.53 -1.72 -5.94
N ARG A 14 -5.45 -2.07 -5.03
CA ARG A 14 -5.18 -2.14 -3.59
C ARG A 14 -4.16 -3.23 -3.28
N ASP A 15 -4.34 -4.43 -3.82
CA ASP A 15 -3.43 -5.54 -3.58
C ASP A 15 -2.01 -5.21 -4.09
N PHE A 16 -1.91 -4.50 -5.20
CA PHE A 16 -0.64 -3.97 -5.68
C PHE A 16 -0.03 -2.94 -4.70
N ALA A 17 -0.84 -2.06 -4.11
CA ALA A 17 -0.37 -1.13 -3.08
C ALA A 17 0.16 -1.87 -1.85
N LEU A 18 -0.52 -2.93 -1.39
CA LEU A 18 -0.07 -3.79 -0.28
C LEU A 18 1.28 -4.47 -0.56
N GLU A 19 1.48 -5.03 -1.75
CA GLU A 19 2.78 -5.63 -2.11
C GLU A 19 3.89 -4.58 -2.22
N ALA A 20 3.56 -3.38 -2.71
CA ALA A 20 4.50 -2.27 -2.72
C ALA A 20 4.87 -1.82 -1.29
N GLU A 21 3.93 -1.79 -0.34
CA GLU A 21 4.25 -1.51 1.07
C GLU A 21 5.24 -2.50 1.65
N LYS A 22 5.06 -3.81 1.39
CA LYS A 22 6.01 -4.85 1.85
C LYS A 22 7.41 -4.57 1.30
N THR A 23 7.50 -4.17 0.04
CA THR A 23 8.77 -3.79 -0.60
C THR A 23 9.41 -2.58 0.07
N GLU A 24 8.64 -1.52 0.38
CA GLU A 24 9.20 -0.34 1.06
C GLU A 24 9.60 -0.65 2.51
N ARG A 25 8.84 -1.49 3.23
CA ARG A 25 9.24 -1.98 4.58
C ARG A 25 10.56 -2.73 4.53
N GLN A 26 10.77 -3.59 3.53
CA GLN A 26 12.03 -4.28 3.33
C GLN A 26 13.17 -3.29 3.04
N ARG A 27 12.95 -2.27 2.18
CA ARG A 27 13.94 -1.22 1.92
C ARG A 27 14.29 -0.39 3.15
N ILE A 28 13.35 -0.14 4.05
CA ILE A 28 13.63 0.51 5.34
C ILE A 28 14.53 -0.38 6.21
N ALA A 29 14.26 -1.69 6.24
CA ALA A 29 15.05 -2.65 7.00
C ALA A 29 16.48 -2.82 6.43
N ASP A 30 16.62 -2.76 5.12
CA ASP A 30 17.89 -2.94 4.41
C ASP A 30 18.66 -1.62 4.20
N ALA A 31 18.10 -0.48 4.59
CA ALA A 31 18.70 0.83 4.38
C ALA A 31 20.06 0.95 5.08
N SER A 32 21.09 1.37 4.32
CA SER A 32 22.44 1.56 4.85
C SER A 32 22.69 3.01 5.28
N THR A 33 21.83 3.93 4.85
CA THR A 33 21.90 5.36 5.18
C THR A 33 20.55 5.89 5.66
N ASN A 34 20.59 6.99 6.43
CA ASN A 34 19.38 7.69 6.87
C ASN A 34 18.56 8.24 5.68
N GLU A 35 19.23 8.66 4.61
CA GLU A 35 18.58 9.20 3.42
C GLU A 35 17.79 8.10 2.67
N GLU A 36 18.36 6.90 2.53
CA GLU A 36 17.66 5.73 1.97
C GLU A 36 16.46 5.33 2.83
N GLN A 37 16.65 5.29 4.15
CA GLN A 37 15.59 4.95 5.09
C GLN A 37 14.45 5.97 5.01
N GLN A 38 14.76 7.27 4.97
CA GLN A 38 13.79 8.34 4.87
C GLN A 38 13.02 8.28 3.55
N ALA A 39 13.71 8.08 2.42
CA ALA A 39 13.07 7.95 1.12
C ALA A 39 12.15 6.71 1.05
N ALA A 40 12.56 5.58 1.63
CA ALA A 40 11.72 4.40 1.74
C ALA A 40 10.49 4.63 2.65
N SER A 41 10.67 5.38 3.75
CA SER A 41 9.59 5.72 4.69
C SER A 41 8.53 6.63 4.06
N VAL A 42 8.94 7.64 3.29
CA VAL A 42 8.00 8.50 2.54
C VAL A 42 7.21 7.70 1.51
N ARG A 43 7.88 6.79 0.79
CA ARG A 43 7.21 5.89 -0.16
C ARG A 43 6.23 4.98 0.57
N LEU A 44 6.61 4.37 1.69
CA LEU A 44 5.73 3.53 2.50
C LEU A 44 4.46 4.28 2.91
N ALA A 45 4.60 5.48 3.48
CA ALA A 45 3.47 6.31 3.89
C ALA A 45 2.53 6.61 2.70
N THR A 46 3.10 6.94 1.54
CA THR A 46 2.32 7.18 0.32
C THR A 46 1.54 5.94 -0.11
N ARG A 47 2.15 4.75 -0.05
CA ARG A 47 1.47 3.48 -0.40
C ARG A 47 0.34 3.16 0.57
N GLN A 48 0.57 3.37 1.87
CA GLN A 48 -0.46 3.19 2.90
C GLN A 48 -1.66 4.11 2.67
N SER A 49 -1.43 5.40 2.38
CA SER A 49 -2.54 6.33 2.10
C SER A 49 -3.34 5.93 0.85
N VAL A 50 -2.68 5.44 -0.21
CA VAL A 50 -3.38 4.96 -1.40
C VAL A 50 -4.21 3.71 -1.09
N ARG A 51 -3.64 2.74 -0.37
CA ARG A 51 -4.35 1.53 0.04
C ARG A 51 -5.57 1.89 0.91
N GLU A 52 -5.41 2.75 1.91
CA GLU A 52 -6.49 3.21 2.79
C GLU A 52 -7.61 3.90 2.00
N ALA A 53 -7.27 4.74 1.01
CA ALA A 53 -8.26 5.35 0.15
C ALA A 53 -9.03 4.31 -0.69
N LEU A 54 -8.35 3.26 -1.17
CA LEU A 54 -8.99 2.17 -1.92
C LEU A 54 -9.85 1.28 -1.02
N ASP A 55 -9.42 1.03 0.21
CA ASP A 55 -10.19 0.32 1.24
C ASP A 55 -11.50 1.05 1.56
N VAL A 56 -11.46 2.38 1.72
CA VAL A 56 -12.67 3.21 1.89
C VAL A 56 -13.60 3.11 0.68
N VAL A 57 -13.06 3.11 -0.55
CA VAL A 57 -13.88 2.98 -1.77
C VAL A 57 -14.51 1.58 -1.88
N LEU A 58 -13.83 0.55 -1.38
CA LEU A 58 -14.28 -0.84 -1.41
C LEU A 58 -15.19 -1.22 -0.23
N ASP A 59 -15.25 -0.40 0.81
CA ASP A 59 -15.82 -0.75 2.12
C ASP A 59 -15.16 -2.02 2.72
N GLU A 60 -13.84 -2.12 2.55
CA GLU A 60 -12.99 -3.22 3.01
C GLU A 60 -11.89 -2.67 3.95
N ASP A 61 -11.35 -3.47 4.87
CA ASP A 61 -10.21 -3.08 5.71
C ASP A 61 -9.08 -4.09 5.57
N THR A 62 -7.95 -3.62 5.03
CA THR A 62 -6.74 -4.43 4.85
C THR A 62 -5.56 -3.89 5.67
N SER A 63 -5.85 -3.15 6.74
CA SER A 63 -4.86 -2.65 7.68
C SER A 63 -4.14 -3.81 8.38
N PRO A 64 -2.79 -3.83 8.44
CA PRO A 64 -2.09 -4.81 9.23
C PRO A 64 -2.43 -4.62 10.72
N PRO A 65 -2.53 -5.70 11.50
CA PRO A 65 -2.84 -5.60 12.92
C PRO A 65 -1.76 -4.76 13.64
N GLY A 66 -2.17 -3.66 14.26
CA GLY A 66 -1.30 -2.77 15.03
C GLY A 66 -0.79 -1.54 14.29
N ALA A 67 -1.38 -1.18 13.13
CA ALA A 67 -1.24 0.15 12.54
C ALA A 67 -1.91 1.24 13.40
#